data_AF-A0A1A8K6T8-F1
#
_entry.id   AF-A0A1A8K6T8-F1
#
_cell.length_a   1.000
_cell.length_b   1.000
_cell.length_c   1.000
_cell.angle_alpha   90.00
_cell.angle_beta   90.00
_cell.angle_gamma   90.00
#
_symmetry.space_group_name_H-M   'P 1'
#
loop_
_entity.id
_entity.type
_entity.pdbx_description
1 polymer ?
#
loop_
_entity_poly.entity_id
_entity_poly.type
_entity_poly.pdbx_seq_one_letter_code
_entity_poly.pdbx_strand_id
1 'polypeptide(L)'
;LKGDYQGCQFIALDRQETDTLEFSRVKTLSADSLWFLLGHVPQVTVKMYKRGSHSWLGKSLNATATIPSNTIVMFRINGEEFDAKIPANTIHSITLSI
;
A
#
# COMPACT_ATOMS: atom_id res chain seq x y z
N LEU A 1 -9.15 -2.34 -15.74
CA LEU A 1 -8.57 -1.07 -15.23
C LEU A 1 -7.04 -1.09 -15.36
N LYS A 2 -6.48 -0.43 -16.38
CA LYS A 2 -5.07 -0.02 -16.36
C LYS A 2 -4.99 1.26 -15.52
N GLY A 3 -4.83 1.09 -14.20
CA GLY A 3 -4.57 2.22 -13.30
C GLY A 3 -3.15 2.71 -13.55
N ASP A 4 -3.01 3.98 -13.92
CA ASP A 4 -1.72 4.62 -14.10
C ASP A 4 -1.14 4.92 -12.70
N TYR A 5 -0.13 4.15 -12.29
CA TYR A 5 0.47 4.26 -10.95
C TYR A 5 1.53 5.38 -10.88
N GLN A 6 1.60 6.23 -11.91
CA GLN A 6 2.61 7.28 -12.09
C GLN A 6 2.58 8.40 -11.02
N GLY A 7 1.57 8.43 -10.14
CA GLY A 7 1.39 9.49 -9.15
C GLY A 7 1.95 9.20 -7.74
N CYS A 8 2.30 7.95 -7.40
CA CYS A 8 2.78 7.64 -6.06
C CYS A 8 4.30 7.74 -5.99
N GLN A 9 4.85 8.77 -5.32
CA GLN A 9 6.30 8.92 -5.17
C GLN A 9 6.94 7.82 -4.28
N PHE A 10 6.13 7.13 -3.48
CA PHE A 10 6.63 6.18 -2.48
C PHE A 10 6.64 4.73 -2.97
N ILE A 11 5.87 4.41 -4.01
CA ILE A 11 5.70 3.04 -4.49
C ILE A 11 5.71 3.09 -6.01
N ALA A 12 6.44 2.16 -6.64
CA ALA A 12 6.33 1.85 -8.06
C ALA A 12 5.93 0.38 -8.18
N LEU A 13 4.94 0.07 -9.02
CA LEU A 13 4.39 -1.28 -9.14
C LEU A 13 4.61 -1.85 -10.53
N ASP A 14 5.38 -2.92 -10.62
CA ASP A 14 5.31 -3.81 -11.76
C ASP A 14 4.15 -4.79 -11.57
N ARG A 15 3.08 -4.55 -12.33
CA ARG A 15 1.87 -5.37 -12.31
C ARG A 15 2.07 -6.74 -12.94
N GLN A 16 3.16 -7.05 -13.63
CA GLN A 16 3.47 -8.40 -14.13
C GLN A 16 4.15 -9.25 -13.04
N GLU A 17 5.02 -8.63 -12.25
CA GLU A 17 5.78 -9.29 -11.18
C GLU A 17 5.09 -9.28 -9.82
N THR A 18 4.14 -8.36 -9.56
CA THR A 18 3.51 -8.18 -8.24
C THR A 18 2.05 -8.62 -8.23
N ASP A 19 1.68 -9.45 -7.25
CA ASP A 19 0.33 -9.99 -7.08
C ASP A 19 -0.44 -9.33 -5.92
N THR A 20 0.20 -9.16 -4.77
CA THR A 20 -0.48 -8.66 -3.56
C THR A 20 0.33 -7.52 -2.93
N LEU A 21 -0.37 -6.45 -2.54
CA LEU A 21 0.11 -5.43 -1.63
C LEU A 21 -0.48 -5.71 -0.25
N GLU A 22 0.34 -5.91 0.77
CA GLU A 22 -0.09 -6.03 2.17
C GLU A 22 0.29 -4.77 2.93
N PHE A 23 -0.68 -4.20 3.62
CA PHE A 23 -0.53 -2.97 4.40
C PHE A 23 -0.49 -3.34 5.89
N SER A 24 0.56 -2.91 6.56
CA SER A 24 0.76 -3.17 7.98
C SER A 24 1.06 -1.86 8.71
N ARG A 25 0.30 -1.62 9.78
CA ARG A 25 0.53 -0.48 10.68
C ARG A 25 1.55 -0.89 11.73
N VAL A 26 2.43 0.04 12.10
CA VAL A 26 3.21 -0.11 13.33
C VAL A 26 2.22 -0.02 14.51
N LYS A 27 2.20 -1.03 15.39
CA LYS A 27 1.26 -1.12 16.52
C LYS A 27 1.83 -0.52 17.82
N THR A 28 2.66 0.51 17.73
CA THR A 28 3.21 1.21 18.90
C THR A 28 2.21 2.23 19.44
N LEU A 29 1.11 1.73 20.01
CA LEU A 29 -0.06 2.51 20.43
C LEU A 29 0.25 3.62 21.45
N SER A 30 1.27 3.46 22.31
CA SER A 30 1.61 4.46 23.32
C SER A 30 2.52 5.57 22.80
N ALA A 31 3.56 5.22 22.05
CA ALA A 31 4.54 6.20 21.55
C ALA A 31 3.99 6.99 20.36
N ASP A 32 3.39 6.32 19.38
CA ASP A 32 2.94 6.98 18.14
C ASP A 32 1.82 7.99 18.41
N SER A 33 0.97 7.73 19.41
CA SER A 33 -0.11 8.64 19.82
C SER A 33 0.43 9.95 20.39
N LEU A 34 1.54 9.90 21.14
CA LEU A 34 2.18 11.10 21.70
C LEU A 34 2.91 11.89 20.64
N TRP A 35 3.64 11.22 19.74
CA TRP A 35 4.32 11.88 18.64
C TRP A 35 3.34 12.50 17.64
N PHE A 36 2.16 11.90 17.46
CA PHE A 36 1.11 12.48 16.64
C PHE A 36 0.67 13.88 17.12
N LEU A 37 0.58 14.08 18.44
CA LEU A 37 0.29 15.41 19.02
C LEU A 37 1.39 16.44 18.74
N LEU A 38 2.61 15.97 18.44
CA LEU A 38 3.75 16.80 18.06
C LEU A 38 3.92 16.93 16.54
N GLY A 39 2.91 16.51 15.76
CA GLY A 39 2.91 16.62 14.30
C GLY A 39 3.58 15.47 13.56
N HIS A 40 3.96 14.39 14.24
CA HIS A 40 4.46 13.18 13.57
C HIS A 40 3.31 12.47 12.84
N VAL A 41 3.52 12.12 11.57
CA VAL A 41 2.56 11.32 10.80
C VAL A 41 2.95 9.84 10.94
N PRO A 42 2.07 8.99 11.51
CA PRO A 42 2.34 7.55 11.61
C PRO A 42 2.58 6.95 10.24
N GLN A 43 3.33 5.86 10.19
CA GLN A 43 3.71 5.22 8.95
C GLN A 43 2.98 3.88 8.74
N VAL A 44 2.83 3.49 7.48
CA VAL A 44 2.31 2.19 7.05
C VAL A 44 3.36 1.52 6.20
N THR A 45 3.69 0.28 6.54
CA THR A 45 4.59 -0.56 5.74
C THR A 45 3.75 -1.32 4.71
N VAL A 46 4.09 -1.15 3.44
CA VAL A 46 3.50 -1.85 2.30
C VAL A 46 4.47 -2.89 1.79
N LYS A 47 4.09 -4.17 1.91
CA LYS A 47 4.84 -5.30 1.34
C LYS A 47 4.24 -5.67 -0.01
N MET A 48 5.10 -5.83 -1.01
CA MET A 48 4.74 -6.24 -2.36
C MET A 48 5.16 -7.70 -2.55
N TYR A 49 4.20 -8.59 -2.79
CA TYR A 49 4.46 -10.02 -2.97
C TYR A 49 4.54 -10.39 -4.45
N LYS A 50 5.50 -11.25 -4.77
CA LYS A 50 5.76 -11.72 -6.13
C LYS A 50 4.62 -12.59 -6.65
N ARG A 51 4.18 -12.36 -7.88
CA ARG A 51 3.17 -13.18 -8.54
C ARG A 51 3.65 -14.60 -8.78
N GLY A 52 2.72 -15.56 -8.66
CA GLY A 52 2.99 -16.98 -8.88
C GLY A 52 3.84 -17.64 -7.79
N SER A 53 4.31 -16.88 -6.79
CA SER A 53 5.22 -17.37 -5.75
C SER A 53 4.50 -17.96 -4.52
N HIS A 54 3.44 -18.73 -4.73
CA HIS A 54 2.81 -19.50 -3.65
C HIS A 54 3.55 -20.83 -3.50
N SER A 55 4.68 -20.80 -2.80
CA SER A 55 5.41 -22.00 -2.42
C SER A 55 4.95 -22.48 -1.04
N TRP A 56 5.32 -23.70 -0.65
CA TRP A 56 5.08 -24.22 0.70
C TRP A 56 5.66 -23.33 1.82
N LEU A 57 6.72 -22.55 1.53
CA LEU A 57 7.30 -21.56 2.44
C LEU A 57 6.51 -20.23 2.52
N GLY A 58 5.37 -20.14 1.85
CA GLY A 58 4.55 -18.94 1.78
C GLY A 58 4.89 -18.06 0.58
N LYS A 59 4.46 -16.80 0.66
CA LYS A 59 4.59 -15.80 -0.42
C LYS A 59 5.99 -15.23 -0.47
N SER A 60 6.59 -15.14 -1.66
CA SER A 60 7.88 -14.46 -1.85
C SER A 60 7.69 -12.94 -1.92
N LEU A 61 8.54 -12.19 -1.24
CA LEU A 61 8.52 -10.73 -1.25
C LEU A 61 9.29 -10.20 -2.46
N ASN A 62 8.69 -9.27 -3.19
CA ASN A 62 9.35 -8.52 -4.26
C ASN A 62 10.00 -7.25 -3.69
N ALA A 63 9.24 -6.46 -2.93
CA ALA A 63 9.71 -5.20 -2.37
C ALA A 63 8.95 -4.81 -1.09
N THR A 64 9.47 -3.81 -0.37
CA THR A 64 8.79 -3.16 0.75
C THR A 64 8.95 -1.64 0.62
N ALA A 65 7.90 -0.91 0.96
CA ALA A 65 7.90 0.54 1.04
C ALA A 65 7.24 1.02 2.33
N THR A 66 7.61 2.20 2.80
CA THR A 66 6.97 2.86 3.94
C THR A 66 6.30 4.12 3.44
N ILE A 67 5.01 4.28 3.74
CA ILE A 67 4.20 5.42 3.33
C ILE A 67 3.56 6.11 4.53
N PRO A 68 3.33 7.43 4.46
CA PRO A 68 2.54 8.12 5.48
C PRO A 68 1.15 7.50 5.62
N SER A 69 0.66 7.36 6.85
CA SER A 69 -0.65 6.75 7.15
C SER A 69 -1.85 7.54 6.62
N ASN A 70 -1.66 8.83 6.34
CA ASN A 70 -2.64 9.70 5.69
C ASN A 70 -2.64 9.59 4.16
N THR A 71 -1.81 8.72 3.57
CA THR A 71 -1.85 8.42 2.12
C THR A 71 -3.21 7.82 1.75
N ILE A 72 -3.72 8.18 0.57
CA ILE A 72 -5.01 7.71 0.05
C ILE A 72 -4.77 6.88 -1.22
N VAL A 73 -5.36 5.69 -1.27
CA VAL A 73 -5.46 4.90 -2.49
C VAL A 73 -6.70 5.36 -3.26
N MET A 74 -6.51 5.75 -4.52
CA MET A 74 -7.57 6.30 -5.37
C MET A 74 -7.76 5.40 -6.59
N PHE A 75 -9.01 5.05 -6.88
CA PHE A 75 -9.37 4.34 -8.11
C PHE A 75 -9.96 5.35 -9.10
N ARG A 76 -9.32 5.44 -10.28
CA ARG A 76 -9.74 6.33 -11.37
C ARG A 76 -10.20 5.48 -12.54
N ILE A 77 -11.41 5.73 -13.03
CA ILE A 77 -11.86 5.23 -14.33
C ILE A 77 -11.49 6.31 -15.36
N ASN A 78 -10.78 5.90 -16.42
CA ASN A 78 -10.39 6.77 -17.53
C ASN A 78 -9.64 8.07 -17.15
N GLY A 79 -8.98 8.10 -15.99
CA GLY A 79 -8.24 9.28 -15.53
C GLY A 79 -9.10 10.39 -14.91
N GLU A 80 -10.43 10.19 -14.83
CA GLU A 80 -11.34 11.14 -14.18
C GLU A 80 -11.20 11.15 -12.65
N GLU A 81 -11.66 12.24 -12.03
CA GLU A 81 -11.55 12.54 -10.59
C GLU A 81 -12.47 11.68 -9.69
N PHE A 82 -12.31 10.35 -9.77
CA PHE A 82 -12.52 9.37 -8.69
C PHE A 82 -13.93 8.79 -8.47
N ASP A 83 -14.00 7.45 -8.44
CA ASP A 83 -15.15 6.69 -7.94
C ASP A 83 -14.95 6.18 -6.50
N ALA A 84 -13.69 6.06 -6.01
CA ALA A 84 -13.39 5.62 -4.63
C ALA A 84 -12.05 6.15 -4.09
N LYS A 85 -12.05 6.57 -2.82
CA LYS A 85 -10.88 7.00 -2.03
C LYS A 85 -10.81 6.17 -0.75
N ILE A 86 -9.73 5.40 -0.57
CA ILE A 86 -9.56 4.51 0.58
C ILE A 86 -8.28 4.89 1.32
N PRO A 87 -8.34 5.29 2.61
CA PRO A 87 -7.16 5.61 3.40
C PRO A 87 -6.24 4.39 3.53
N ALA A 88 -4.94 4.55 3.24
CA ALA A 88 -3.97 3.46 3.21
C ALA A 88 -3.86 2.72 4.55
N ASN A 89 -4.04 3.45 5.66
CA ASN A 89 -4.06 2.82 6.97
C ASN A 89 -5.23 1.83 7.13
N THR A 90 -6.40 2.04 6.53
CA THR A 90 -7.57 1.16 6.65
C THR A 90 -7.49 -0.09 5.77
N ILE A 91 -6.57 -0.11 4.81
CA ILE A 91 -6.40 -1.22 3.90
C ILE A 91 -5.62 -2.32 4.61
N HIS A 92 -6.09 -3.56 4.48
CA HIS A 92 -5.32 -4.74 4.89
C HIS A 92 -4.49 -5.26 3.70
N SER A 93 -5.14 -5.44 2.55
CA SER A 93 -4.48 -5.89 1.34
C SER A 93 -5.16 -5.38 0.07
N ILE A 94 -4.39 -5.31 -1.02
CA ILE A 94 -4.88 -5.11 -2.39
C ILE A 94 -4.30 -6.24 -3.24
N THR A 95 -5.15 -6.94 -3.97
CA THR A 95 -4.74 -7.93 -4.96
C THR A 95 -4.79 -7.32 -6.36
N LEU A 96 -3.74 -7.52 -7.15
CA LEU A 96 -3.57 -6.99 -8.49
C LEU A 96 -3.89 -8.06 -9.52
N SER A 97 -5.02 -7.91 -10.21
CA SER A 97 -5.32 -8.69 -11.41
C SER A 97 -4.59 -8.16 -12.64
N ILE A 98 -4.44 -9.00 -13.66
CA ILE A 98 -3.97 -8.60 -15.00
C ILE A 98 -5.19 -8.35 -15.88
#